data_AF-H0SQV5-F1
#
_entry.id   AF-H0SQV5-F1
#
_cell.length_a   1.000
_cell.length_b   1.000
_cell.length_c   1.000
_cell.angle_alpha   90.00
_cell.angle_beta   90.00
_cell.angle_gamma   90.00
#
_symmetry.space_group_name_H-M   'P 1'
#
loop_
_entity.id
_entity.type
_entity.pdbx_description
1 polymer ?
#
loop_
_entity_poly.entity_id
_entity_poly.type
_entity_poly.pdbx_seq_one_letter_code
_entity_poly.pdbx_strand_id
1 'polypeptide(L)'
;MARQTIAAAGNVEVPAYLTLIKLGYDVDPVIQGDDELWTAQNAKVRLVGDGPLQLLGLALLYRERGLDLYAGDEDIDAFLARFCS
;
A
#
# COMPACT_ATOMS: atom_id res chain seq x y z
N MET A 1 11.17 -24.57 13.47
CA MET A 1 11.49 -23.39 12.63
C MET A 1 11.45 -22.15 13.51
N ALA A 2 12.42 -21.25 13.38
CA ALA A 2 12.41 -19.99 14.12
C ALA A 2 11.39 -19.03 13.50
N ARG A 3 10.62 -18.31 14.34
CA ARG A 3 9.71 -17.26 13.89
C ARG A 3 10.53 -16.03 13.51
N GLN A 4 10.38 -15.55 12.28
CA GLN A 4 10.99 -14.29 11.84
C GLN A 4 10.05 -13.12 12.18
N THR A 5 10.61 -12.03 12.72
CA THR A 5 9.90 -10.77 12.92
C THR A 5 10.34 -9.81 11.82
N ILE A 6 9.38 -9.30 11.06
CA ILE A 6 9.58 -8.27 10.05
C ILE A 6 8.79 -7.05 10.53
N ALA A 7 9.45 -5.90 10.62
CA ALA A 7 8.82 -4.64 10.99
C ALA A 7 8.73 -3.72 9.76
N ALA A 8 7.67 -2.91 9.69
CA ALA A 8 7.57 -1.82 8.73
C ALA A 8 8.55 -0.71 9.14
N ALA A 9 9.69 -0.65 8.45
CA ALA A 9 10.77 0.30 8.65
C ALA A 9 11.55 0.45 7.34
N GLY A 10 12.56 1.34 7.31
CA GLY A 10 13.30 1.65 6.09
C GLY A 10 13.94 0.44 5.38
N ASN A 11 14.18 -0.67 6.09
CA ASN A 11 14.74 -1.89 5.51
C ASN A 11 13.78 -2.64 4.56
N VAL A 12 12.47 -2.41 4.64
CA VAL A 12 11.48 -3.06 3.76
C VAL A 12 11.00 -2.17 2.60
N GLU A 13 11.39 -0.90 2.58
CA GLU A 13 11.02 0.02 1.49
C GLU A 13 11.62 -0.40 0.15
N VAL A 14 12.92 -0.70 0.12
CA VAL A 14 13.59 -1.15 -1.12
C VAL A 14 13.02 -2.49 -1.63
N PRO A 15 12.83 -3.54 -0.80
CA PRO A 15 12.10 -4.74 -1.21
C PRO A 15 10.69 -4.45 -1.74
N ALA A 16 9.96 -3.51 -1.15
CA ALA A 16 8.63 -3.14 -1.62
C ALA A 16 8.68 -2.49 -3.01
N TYR A 17 9.59 -1.54 -3.23
CA TYR A 17 9.84 -0.93 -4.54
C TYR A 17 10.17 -1.99 -5.59
N LEU A 18 11.13 -2.88 -5.33
CA LEU A 18 11.51 -3.93 -6.28
C LEU A 18 10.34 -4.87 -6.62
N THR A 19 9.47 -5.11 -5.64
CA THR A 19 8.25 -5.91 -5.84
C THR A 19 7.24 -5.17 -6.73
N LEU A 20 7.05 -3.86 -6.54
CA LEU A 20 6.20 -3.03 -7.40
C LEU A 20 6.68 -3.05 -8.86
N ILE A 21 7.99 -2.89 -9.09
CA ILE A 21 8.57 -2.99 -10.44
C ILE A 21 8.29 -4.38 -11.05
N LYS A 22 8.48 -5.45 -10.28
CA LYS A 22 8.17 -6.82 -10.72
C LYS A 22 6.69 -7.01 -11.07
N LEU A 23 5.79 -6.29 -10.40
CA LEU A 23 4.35 -6.30 -10.66
C LEU A 23 3.94 -5.40 -11.85
N GLY A 24 4.89 -4.73 -12.49
CA GLY A 24 4.67 -3.90 -13.68
C GLY A 24 4.19 -2.48 -13.36
N TYR A 25 4.48 -1.98 -12.16
CA TYR A 25 4.27 -0.58 -11.81
C TYR A 25 5.52 0.24 -12.12
N ASP A 26 5.28 1.44 -12.62
CA ASP A 26 6.25 2.53 -12.61
C ASP A 26 6.11 3.30 -11.29
N VAL A 27 7.22 3.61 -10.62
CA VAL A 27 7.21 4.16 -9.26
C VAL A 27 8.06 5.41 -9.18
N ASP A 28 7.41 6.54 -8.87
CA ASP A 28 8.04 7.85 -8.83
C ASP A 28 7.67 8.61 -7.54
N PRO A 29 8.62 9.33 -6.93
CA PRO A 29 8.29 10.36 -5.95
C PRO A 29 7.58 11.53 -6.64
N VAL A 30 6.54 12.05 -6.00
CA VAL A 30 5.79 13.23 -6.43
C VAL A 30 5.88 14.26 -5.31
N ILE A 31 6.52 15.38 -5.61
CA ILE A 31 6.53 16.53 -4.70
C ILE A 31 5.18 17.22 -4.81
N GLN A 32 4.41 17.21 -3.71
CA GLN A 32 3.13 17.90 -3.65
C GLN A 32 3.14 18.89 -2.47
N GLY A 33 3.66 20.10 -2.72
CA GLY A 33 3.90 21.08 -1.65
C GLY A 33 5.13 20.70 -0.83
N ASP A 34 4.97 20.68 0.50
CA ASP A 34 6.03 20.26 1.44
C ASP A 34 6.01 18.75 1.73
N ASP A 35 5.01 18.02 1.23
CA ASP A 35 4.86 16.58 1.46
C ASP A 35 5.55 15.76 0.35
N GLU A 36 6.36 14.78 0.77
CA GLU A 36 6.96 13.79 -0.12
C GLU A 36 5.99 12.62 -0.29
N LEU A 37 5.20 12.66 -1.36
CA LEU A 37 4.36 11.55 -1.76
C LEU A 37 5.08 10.67 -2.79
N TRP A 38 4.62 9.44 -2.89
CA TRP A 38 5.06 8.46 -3.87
C TRP A 38 3.87 8.00 -4.68
N THR A 39 4.13 7.66 -5.94
CA THR A 39 3.12 7.08 -6.82
C THR A 39 3.60 5.78 -7.41
N ALA A 40 2.68 4.81 -7.55
CA ALA A 40 2.89 3.60 -8.32
C ALA A 40 1.78 3.49 -9.37
N GLN A 41 2.13 3.42 -10.65
CA GLN A 41 1.14 3.43 -11.73
C GLN A 41 1.42 2.40 -12.82
N ASN A 42 0.35 1.90 -13.42
CA ASN A 42 0.40 1.07 -14.62
C ASN A 42 -0.79 1.41 -15.53
N ALA A 43 -1.03 0.62 -16.57
CA ALA A 43 -2.11 0.85 -17.53
C ALA A 43 -3.54 0.83 -16.92
N LYS A 44 -3.71 0.30 -15.69
CA LYS A 44 -5.02 0.10 -15.05
C LYS A 44 -5.29 1.04 -13.87
N VAL A 45 -4.26 1.40 -13.11
CA VAL A 45 -4.43 2.13 -11.85
C VAL A 45 -3.23 3.03 -11.56
N ARG A 46 -3.50 4.14 -10.86
CA ARG A 46 -2.50 4.99 -10.23
C ARG A 46 -2.75 4.98 -8.72
N LEU A 47 -1.72 4.64 -7.97
CA LEU A 47 -1.73 4.53 -6.51
C LEU A 47 -0.87 5.66 -5.94
N VAL A 48 -1.26 6.19 -4.79
CA VAL A 48 -0.57 7.29 -4.10
C VAL A 48 -0.41 6.92 -2.64
N GLY A 49 0.77 7.18 -2.07
CA GLY A 49 1.06 6.93 -0.66
C GLY A 49 2.37 7.58 -0.22
N ASP A 50 2.74 7.38 1.03
CA ASP A 50 3.90 7.99 1.71
C ASP A 50 5.22 7.27 1.41
N GLY A 51 5.16 6.11 0.73
CA GLY A 51 6.35 5.34 0.38
C GLY A 51 6.06 4.01 -0.31
N PRO A 52 7.11 3.33 -0.81
CA PRO A 52 7.00 2.06 -1.52
C PRO A 52 6.24 0.96 -0.78
N LEU A 53 6.41 0.81 0.54
CA LEU A 53 5.71 -0.22 1.31
C LEU A 53 4.19 0.00 1.32
N GLN A 54 3.74 1.24 1.53
CA GLN A 54 2.32 1.56 1.51
C GLN A 54 1.74 1.38 0.10
N LEU A 55 2.47 1.80 -0.93
CA LEU A 55 2.10 1.59 -2.33
C LEU A 55 1.97 0.09 -2.67
N LEU A 56 2.86 -0.76 -2.17
CA LEU A 56 2.74 -2.20 -2.33
C LEU A 56 1.48 -2.75 -1.65
N GLY A 57 1.15 -2.25 -0.45
CA GLY A 57 -0.11 -2.58 0.21
C GLY A 57 -1.34 -2.24 -0.64
N LEU A 58 -1.38 -1.03 -1.21
CA LEU A 58 -2.46 -0.59 -2.10
C LEU A 58 -2.52 -1.44 -3.38
N ALA A 59 -1.38 -1.77 -3.98
CA ALA A 59 -1.32 -2.59 -5.19
C ALA A 59 -1.88 -3.99 -4.97
N LEU A 60 -1.57 -4.60 -3.81
CA LEU A 60 -2.11 -5.90 -3.44
C LEU A 60 -3.60 -5.81 -3.10
N LEU A 61 -4.03 -4.77 -2.38
CA LEU A 61 -5.45 -4.58 -2.08
C LEU A 61 -6.28 -4.41 -3.37
N TYR A 62 -5.82 -3.58 -4.31
CA TYR A 62 -6.44 -3.41 -5.63
C TYR A 62 -6.43 -4.72 -6.43
N ARG A 63 -5.37 -5.52 -6.34
CA ARG A 63 -5.33 -6.83 -7.01
C ARG A 63 -6.40 -7.79 -6.47
N GLU A 64 -6.60 -7.83 -5.15
CA GLU A 64 -7.56 -8.75 -4.52
C GLU A 64 -9.01 -8.28 -4.64
N ARG A 65 -9.27 -6.96 -4.58
CA ARG A 65 -10.63 -6.39 -4.56
C ARG A 65 -11.06 -5.70 -5.85
N GLY A 66 -10.12 -5.39 -6.75
CA GLY A 66 -10.41 -4.62 -7.96
C GLY A 66 -10.97 -3.23 -7.63
N LEU A 67 -12.12 -2.90 -8.21
CA LEU A 67 -12.81 -1.62 -7.97
C LEU A 67 -13.67 -1.61 -6.70
N ASP A 68 -13.91 -2.77 -6.09
CA ASP A 68 -14.74 -2.92 -4.89
C ASP A 68 -13.90 -2.75 -3.60
N LEU A 69 -13.17 -1.63 -3.53
CA LEU A 69 -12.21 -1.37 -2.45
C LEU A 69 -12.87 -1.04 -1.12
N TYR A 70 -14.08 -0.48 -1.15
CA TYR A 70 -14.77 0.02 0.03
C TYR A 70 -15.38 -1.13 0.84
N ALA A 71 -15.26 -1.06 2.16
CA ALA A 71 -15.98 -1.94 3.07
C ALA A 71 -17.42 -1.41 3.26
N GLY A 72 -18.36 -2.32 3.55
CA GLY A 72 -19.71 -1.94 3.96
C GLY A 72 -19.75 -1.44 5.41
N ASP A 73 -20.82 -0.74 5.77
CA ASP A 73 -20.99 -0.13 7.10
C ASP A 73 -20.80 -1.15 8.24
N GLU A 74 -21.35 -2.36 8.09
CA GLU A 74 -21.23 -3.44 9.10
C GLU A 74 -19.77 -3.86 9.34
N ASP A 75 -18.97 -3.94 8.28
CA ASP A 75 -17.54 -4.29 8.37
C ASP A 75 -16.73 -3.13 9.00
N ILE A 76 -17.10 -1.89 8.71
CA ILE A 76 -16.49 -0.68 9.28
C ILE A 76 -16.75 -0.63 10.79
N ASP A 77 -18.00 -0.80 11.21
CA ASP A 77 -18.40 -0.80 12.62
C ASP A 77 -17.65 -1.90 13.40
N ALA A 78 -17.56 -3.10 12.83
CA ALA A 78 -16.83 -4.21 13.44
C ALA A 78 -15.32 -3.91 13.57
N PHE A 79 -14.72 -3.23 12.59
CA PHE A 79 -13.31 -2.82 12.66
C PHE A 79 -13.09 -1.78 13.77
N LEU A 80 -13.92 -0.73 13.81
CA LEU A 80 -13.81 0.34 14.80
C LEU A 80 -14.02 -0.19 16.23
N ALA A 81 -15.01 -1.04 16.45
CA ALA A 81 -15.28 -1.65 17.75
C ALA A 81 -14.11 -2.51 18.26
N ARG A 82 -13.30 -3.07 17.36
CA ARG A 82 -12.18 -3.94 17.73
C ARG A 82 -10.88 -3.18 18.03
N PHE A 83 -10.63 -2.08 17.32
CA PHE A 83 -9.32 -1.42 17.31
C PHE A 83 -9.34 0.03 17.79
N CYS A 84 -10.50 0.67 17.87
CA CYS A 84 -10.64 2.09 18.20
C CYS A 84 -11.49 2.35 19.46
N SER A 85 -11.90 1.30 20.17
CA SER A 85 -12.67 1.38 21.43
C SER A 85 -11.79 1.59 22.66
#